data_AF-A0A2J0KN67-F1
#
_entry.id   AF-A0A2J0KN67-F1
#
_cell.length_a   1.000
_cell.length_b   1.000
_cell.length_c   1.000
_cell.angle_alpha   90.00
_cell.angle_beta   90.00
_cell.angle_gamma   90.00
#
_symmetry.space_group_name_H-M   'P 1'
#
loop_
_entity.id
_entity.type
_entity.pdbx_description
1 polymer ?
#
loop_
_entity_poly.entity_id
_entity_poly.type
_entity_poly.pdbx_seq_one_letter_code
_entity_poly.pdbx_strand_id
1 'polypeptide(L)'
;MFLKLRPLFYSLIFLGGLELIVFFHRHVLIILLFLMFFSFFQGHWMGRKWSFSVLPVLFSISSGVLLYLITLSFEQQIFILLAFLMYYLSLFGAYRLGQYDGDKTASGMNMSSAMSTLFFVFSSSFGIYLNFLVPLYWLILTYLIATLLVSYQYLIIIKKEDKKIVWIYSFLLALVMGEVIWVLSFWPFGYLTVGTVALIIYYIEWDLIRSYFLENLSRKKMATNFVFFSTMIALILTSSKWLPSL
;
A
#
# COMPACT_ATOMS: atom_id res chain seq x y z
N MET A 1 6.52 24.21 10.66
CA MET A 1 6.92 23.43 11.86
C MET A 1 7.08 21.97 11.42
N PHE A 2 8.25 21.61 10.87
CA PHE A 2 8.39 20.47 9.95
C PHE A 2 8.62 19.10 10.58
N LEU A 3 9.04 19.03 11.86
CA LEU A 3 9.24 17.77 12.56
C LEU A 3 8.39 17.76 13.83
N LYS A 4 7.45 16.82 13.91
CA LYS A 4 6.74 16.49 15.15
C LYS A 4 7.40 15.25 15.75
N LEU A 5 7.79 15.36 17.02
CA LEU A 5 8.50 14.31 17.76
C LEU A 5 7.71 13.02 17.89
N ARG A 6 6.37 13.10 17.99
CA ARG A 6 5.52 11.91 18.18
C ARG A 6 5.55 10.97 16.98
N PRO A 7 5.17 11.35 15.74
CA PRO A 7 5.26 10.46 14.58
C PRO A 7 6.66 9.90 14.35
N LEU A 8 7.70 10.71 14.58
CA LEU A 8 9.09 10.29 14.45
C LEU A 8 9.43 9.16 15.43
N PHE A 9 9.09 9.33 16.71
CA PHE A 9 9.33 8.31 17.74
C PHE A 9 8.68 6.97 17.39
N TYR A 10 7.43 6.99 16.93
CA TYR A 10 6.74 5.77 16.54
C TYR A 10 7.32 5.12 15.29
N SER A 11 7.76 5.92 14.31
CA SER A 11 8.48 5.38 13.16
C SER A 11 9.83 4.77 13.56
N LEU A 12 10.51 5.28 14.58
CA LEU A 12 11.76 4.67 15.09
C LEU A 12 11.51 3.30 15.73
N ILE A 13 10.39 3.12 16.44
CA ILE A 13 10.00 1.80 16.97
C ILE A 13 9.70 0.84 15.81
N PHE A 14 9.03 1.32 14.75
CA PHE A 14 8.80 0.53 13.56
C PHE A 14 10.12 0.11 12.88
N LEU A 15 11.07 1.03 12.71
CA LEU A 15 12.41 0.74 12.20
C LEU A 15 13.11 -0.31 13.07
N GLY A 16 13.11 -0.12 14.39
CA GLY A 16 13.69 -1.10 15.32
C GLY A 16 13.02 -2.47 15.23
N GLY A 17 11.70 -2.52 15.00
CA GLY A 17 10.99 -3.77 14.77
C GLY A 17 11.41 -4.48 13.48
N LEU A 18 11.60 -3.74 12.39
CA LEU A 18 12.12 -4.33 11.14
C LEU A 18 13.56 -4.81 11.28
N GLU A 19 14.43 -4.07 11.97
CA GLU A 19 15.79 -4.53 12.28
C GLU A 19 15.78 -5.81 13.11
N LEU A 20 14.92 -5.88 14.14
CA LEU A 20 14.77 -7.08 14.95
C LEU A 20 14.31 -8.30 14.13
N ILE A 21 13.51 -8.10 13.09
CA ILE A 21 13.11 -9.19 12.16
C ILE A 21 14.35 -9.74 11.42
N VAL A 22 15.26 -8.87 10.98
CA VAL A 22 16.51 -9.27 10.29
C VAL A 22 17.44 -10.02 11.24
N PHE A 23 17.61 -9.57 12.48
CA PHE A 23 18.52 -10.23 13.42
C PHE A 23 17.93 -11.48 14.10
N PHE A 24 16.61 -11.50 14.34
CA PHE A 24 15.93 -12.53 15.14
C PHE A 24 14.83 -13.27 14.36
N HIS A 25 15.22 -13.99 13.30
CA HIS A 25 14.34 -14.79 12.43
C HIS A 25 13.34 -15.71 13.16
N ARG A 26 13.67 -16.23 14.35
CA ARG A 26 12.77 -17.10 15.13
C ARG A 26 11.56 -16.37 15.70
N HIS A 27 11.66 -15.07 15.94
CA HIS A 27 10.64 -14.27 16.64
C HIS A 27 9.82 -13.38 15.69
N VAL A 28 9.94 -13.58 14.38
CA VAL A 28 9.32 -12.75 13.35
C VAL A 28 7.82 -12.59 13.57
N LEU A 29 7.09 -13.69 13.82
CA LEU A 29 5.64 -13.63 14.03
C LEU A 29 5.28 -12.76 15.25
N ILE A 30 6.02 -12.89 16.37
CA ILE A 30 5.78 -12.12 17.59
C ILE A 30 6.06 -10.64 17.34
N ILE A 31 7.16 -10.32 16.65
CA ILE A 31 7.53 -8.94 16.31
C ILE A 31 6.48 -8.32 15.36
N LEU A 32 6.02 -9.06 14.36
CA LEU A 32 4.96 -8.60 13.44
C LEU A 32 3.64 -8.36 14.16
N LEU A 33 3.21 -9.27 15.04
CA LEU A 33 2.01 -9.06 15.85
C LEU A 33 2.16 -7.82 16.72
N PHE A 34 3.30 -7.65 17.39
CA PHE A 34 3.58 -6.46 18.19
C PHE A 34 3.49 -5.18 17.34
N LEU A 35 4.16 -5.14 16.19
CA LEU A 35 4.12 -4.00 15.28
C LEU A 35 2.70 -3.73 14.77
N MET A 36 1.93 -4.77 14.44
CA MET A 36 0.55 -4.66 13.99
C MET A 36 -0.34 -4.02 15.06
N PHE A 37 -0.34 -4.57 16.28
CA PHE A 37 -1.11 -4.01 17.40
C PHE A 37 -0.67 -2.58 17.71
N PHE A 38 0.64 -2.34 17.74
CA PHE A 38 1.18 -1.02 18.02
C PHE A 38 0.78 0.02 16.95
N SER A 39 0.84 -0.36 15.67
CA SER A 39 0.41 0.48 14.54
C SER A 39 -1.09 0.80 14.59
N PHE A 40 -1.90 -0.16 15.04
CA PHE A 40 -3.35 0.02 15.18
C PHE A 40 -3.69 1.12 16.19
N PHE A 41 -3.08 1.08 17.38
CA PHE A 41 -3.29 2.10 18.42
C PHE A 41 -2.74 3.46 18.00
N GLN A 42 -1.58 3.51 17.35
CA GLN A 42 -0.98 4.76 16.88
C GLN A 42 -1.87 5.47 15.86
N GLY A 43 -2.34 4.76 14.83
CA GLY A 43 -3.15 5.37 13.79
C GLY A 43 -4.44 5.98 14.36
N HIS A 44 -5.04 5.32 15.34
CA HIS A 44 -6.24 5.79 16.01
C HIS A 44 -5.96 7.05 16.84
N TRP A 45 -4.92 7.03 17.68
CA TRP A 45 -4.58 8.16 18.53
C TRP A 45 -4.09 9.38 17.75
N MET A 46 -3.38 9.18 16.64
CA MET A 46 -2.90 10.29 15.82
C MET A 46 -3.99 10.91 14.95
N GLY A 47 -4.73 10.06 14.22
CA GLY A 47 -5.75 10.52 13.28
C GLY A 47 -7.09 10.84 13.93
N ARG A 48 -7.28 10.50 15.21
CA ARG A 48 -8.54 10.63 15.99
C ARG A 48 -9.74 9.87 15.41
N LYS A 49 -9.55 9.13 14.31
CA LYS A 49 -10.56 8.33 13.62
C LYS A 49 -9.99 6.94 13.35
N TRP A 50 -10.80 5.91 13.51
CA TRP A 50 -10.42 4.52 13.26
C TRP A 50 -9.98 4.25 11.81
N SER A 51 -10.45 5.05 10.86
CA SER A 51 -10.04 4.95 9.45
C SER A 51 -8.54 5.17 9.27
N PHE A 52 -7.89 5.97 10.12
CA PHE A 52 -6.46 6.24 10.00
C PHE A 52 -5.55 5.11 10.49
N SER A 53 -6.08 4.09 11.17
CA SER A 53 -5.33 2.91 11.60
C SER A 53 -5.09 1.90 10.48
N VAL A 54 -5.90 1.93 9.42
CA VAL A 54 -5.84 0.95 8.34
C VAL A 54 -4.48 0.98 7.64
N LEU A 55 -4.02 2.16 7.20
CA LEU A 55 -2.74 2.31 6.51
C LEU A 55 -1.54 1.84 7.35
N PRO A 56 -1.30 2.32 8.59
CA PRO A 56 -0.16 1.87 9.40
C PRO A 56 -0.17 0.36 9.65
N VAL A 57 -1.34 -0.23 9.93
CA VAL A 57 -1.47 -1.66 10.18
C VAL A 57 -1.09 -2.48 8.95
N LEU A 58 -1.69 -2.17 7.79
CA LEU A 58 -1.40 -2.88 6.55
C LEU A 58 0.04 -2.65 6.11
N PHE A 59 0.58 -1.44 6.29
CA PHE A 59 1.98 -1.12 5.98
C PHE A 59 2.94 -1.96 6.83
N SER A 60 2.69 -2.07 8.14
CA SER A 60 3.55 -2.84 9.05
C SER A 60 3.57 -4.33 8.74
N ILE A 61 2.40 -4.92 8.47
CA ILE A 61 2.33 -6.34 8.08
C ILE A 61 3.03 -6.57 6.74
N SER A 62 2.67 -5.77 5.73
CA SER A 62 3.16 -5.98 4.36
C SER A 62 4.66 -5.73 4.21
N SER A 63 5.20 -4.71 4.89
CA SER A 63 6.64 -4.43 4.89
C SER A 63 7.44 -5.56 5.54
N GLY A 64 6.96 -6.11 6.65
CA GLY A 64 7.63 -7.22 7.32
C GLY A 64 7.60 -8.53 6.52
N VAL A 65 6.48 -8.81 5.84
CA VAL A 65 6.40 -9.96 4.91
C VAL A 65 7.31 -9.75 3.69
N LEU A 66 7.31 -8.55 3.10
CA LEU A 66 8.16 -8.25 1.95
C LEU A 66 9.65 -8.31 2.30
N LEU A 67 10.03 -7.84 3.50
CA LEU A 67 11.39 -7.94 4.02
C LEU A 67 11.89 -9.39 4.07
N TYR A 68 11.01 -10.34 4.41
CA TYR A 68 11.34 -11.77 4.43
C TYR A 68 11.65 -12.35 3.03
N LEU A 69 11.13 -11.73 1.96
CA LEU A 69 11.39 -12.14 0.58
C LEU A 69 12.71 -11.56 0.03
N ILE A 70 13.29 -10.55 0.69
CA ILE A 70 14.55 -9.93 0.28
C ILE A 70 15.71 -10.71 0.90
N THR A 71 16.59 -11.28 0.07
CA THR A 71 17.67 -12.16 0.53
C THR A 71 18.99 -11.43 0.79
N LEU A 72 19.29 -10.37 0.05
CA LEU A 72 20.55 -9.64 0.16
C LEU A 72 20.51 -8.65 1.33
N SER A 73 21.45 -8.76 2.26
CA SER A 73 21.49 -7.93 3.48
C SER A 73 21.57 -6.42 3.18
N PHE A 74 22.29 -6.03 2.12
CA PHE A 74 22.35 -4.63 1.71
C PHE A 74 20.99 -4.11 1.20
N GLU A 75 20.26 -4.92 0.43
CA GLU A 75 18.92 -4.57 -0.06
C GLU A 75 17.90 -4.51 1.07
N GLN A 76 18.01 -5.40 2.07
CA GLN A 76 17.19 -5.35 3.28
C GLN A 76 17.35 -4.01 4.01
N GLN A 77 18.57 -3.52 4.17
CA GLN A 77 18.84 -2.25 4.87
C GLN A 77 18.30 -1.04 4.10
N ILE A 78 18.47 -1.02 2.76
CA ILE A 78 17.84 0.01 1.91
C ILE A 78 16.32 -0.04 2.05
N PHE A 79 15.74 -1.24 2.01
CA PHE A 79 14.30 -1.42 2.15
C PHE A 79 13.79 -0.93 3.51
N ILE A 80 14.48 -1.26 4.61
CA ILE A 80 14.10 -0.82 5.96
C ILE A 80 14.11 0.70 6.04
N LEU A 81 15.13 1.36 5.50
CA LEU A 81 15.21 2.83 5.48
C LEU A 81 14.04 3.45 4.68
N LEU A 82 13.75 2.92 3.49
CA LEU A 82 12.62 3.39 2.66
C LEU A 82 11.27 3.13 3.34
N ALA A 83 11.08 1.95 3.92
CA ALA A 83 9.88 1.58 4.66
C ALA A 83 9.68 2.49 5.87
N PHE A 84 10.73 2.80 6.62
CA PHE A 84 10.71 3.76 7.72
C PHE A 84 10.24 5.14 7.29
N LEU A 85 10.79 5.68 6.19
CA LEU A 85 10.41 7.01 5.68
C LEU A 85 8.95 7.04 5.25
N MET A 86 8.48 6.02 4.53
CA MET A 86 7.08 5.93 4.10
C MET A 86 6.11 5.71 5.26
N TYR A 87 6.50 4.92 6.27
CA TYR A 87 5.73 4.74 7.50
C TYR A 87 5.63 6.05 8.30
N TYR A 88 6.72 6.82 8.38
CA TYR A 88 6.71 8.15 8.96
C TYR A 88 5.73 9.09 8.23
N LEU A 89 5.75 9.10 6.90
CA LEU A 89 4.81 9.90 6.10
C LEU A 89 3.35 9.48 6.33
N SER A 90 3.09 8.19 6.53
CA SER A 90 1.78 7.65 6.90
C SER A 90 1.26 8.28 8.19
N LEU A 91 2.07 8.19 9.26
CA LEU A 91 1.70 8.69 10.59
C LEU A 91 1.62 10.22 10.62
N PHE A 92 2.55 10.91 9.96
CA PHE A 92 2.56 12.36 9.91
C PHE A 92 1.40 12.91 9.08
N GLY A 93 1.06 12.24 7.97
CA GLY A 93 -0.13 12.53 7.16
C GLY A 93 -1.41 12.35 7.97
N ALA A 94 -1.56 11.22 8.67
CA ALA A 94 -2.70 10.94 9.54
C ALA A 94 -2.83 11.97 10.68
N TYR A 95 -1.72 12.33 11.33
CA TYR A 95 -1.71 13.34 12.39
C TYR A 95 -2.21 14.70 11.91
N ARG A 96 -1.73 15.17 10.75
CA ARG A 96 -2.13 16.47 10.20
C ARG A 96 -3.58 16.47 9.72
N LEU A 97 -4.00 15.41 9.02
CA LEU A 97 -5.39 15.26 8.57
C LEU A 97 -6.37 15.15 9.75
N GLY A 98 -5.95 14.55 10.86
CA GLY A 98 -6.72 14.50 12.10
C GLY A 98 -6.93 15.88 12.77
N GLN A 99 -6.10 16.88 12.45
CA GLN A 99 -6.26 18.27 12.90
C GLN A 99 -7.03 19.12 11.90
N TYR A 100 -6.69 18.98 10.61
CA TYR A 100 -7.31 19.73 9.53
C TYR A 100 -7.41 18.85 8.28
N ASP A 101 -8.64 18.42 7.97
CA ASP A 101 -8.88 17.51 6.85
C ASP A 101 -8.65 18.18 5.47
N GLY A 102 -8.59 19.51 5.39
CA GLY A 102 -8.36 20.26 4.14
C GLY A 102 -6.87 20.42 3.76
N ASP A 103 -5.95 19.83 4.53
CA ASP A 103 -4.51 19.95 4.29
C ASP A 103 -4.08 19.16 3.04
N LYS A 104 -3.88 19.86 1.92
CA LYS A 104 -3.45 19.26 0.65
C LYS A 104 -2.10 18.54 0.74
N THR A 105 -1.18 19.04 1.58
CA THR A 105 0.14 18.40 1.75
C THR A 105 -0.01 17.09 2.51
N ALA A 106 -0.78 17.09 3.60
CA ALA A 106 -1.03 15.88 4.37
C ALA A 106 -1.84 14.84 3.59
N SER A 107 -2.78 15.28 2.75
CA SER A 107 -3.49 14.41 1.80
C SER A 107 -2.53 13.76 0.81
N GLY A 108 -1.56 14.50 0.28
CA GLY A 108 -0.49 13.97 -0.57
C GLY A 108 0.39 12.95 0.17
N MET A 109 0.81 13.23 1.40
CA MET A 109 1.58 12.29 2.23
C MET A 109 0.82 10.99 2.49
N ASN A 110 -0.46 11.10 2.86
CA ASN A 110 -1.33 9.95 3.09
C ASN A 110 -1.53 9.12 1.81
N MET A 111 -1.65 9.79 0.66
CA MET A 111 -1.74 9.13 -0.65
C MET A 111 -0.44 8.39 -1.01
N SER A 112 0.73 9.01 -0.85
CA SER A 112 2.01 8.36 -1.11
C SER A 112 2.22 7.15 -0.20
N SER A 113 1.82 7.26 1.07
CA SER A 113 1.80 6.11 1.99
C SER A 113 0.82 5.03 1.51
N ALA A 114 -0.37 5.39 1.06
CA ALA A 114 -1.36 4.41 0.57
C ALA A 114 -0.86 3.62 -0.63
N MET A 115 -0.25 4.31 -1.60
CA MET A 115 0.34 3.65 -2.78
C MET A 115 1.49 2.73 -2.38
N SER A 116 2.31 3.14 -1.41
CA SER A 116 3.40 2.29 -0.90
C SER A 116 2.89 1.08 -0.12
N THR A 117 1.84 1.25 0.69
CA THR A 117 1.16 0.14 1.39
C THR A 117 0.62 -0.87 0.38
N LEU A 118 -0.09 -0.41 -0.66
CA LEU A 118 -0.65 -1.31 -1.65
C LEU A 118 0.43 -2.01 -2.45
N PHE A 119 1.49 -1.30 -2.85
CA PHE A 119 2.64 -1.91 -3.50
C PHE A 119 3.25 -3.02 -2.63
N PHE A 120 3.45 -2.78 -1.34
CA PHE A 120 3.99 -3.77 -0.42
C PHE A 120 3.05 -4.95 -0.24
N VAL A 121 1.76 -4.72 -0.04
CA VAL A 121 0.77 -5.80 0.09
C VAL A 121 0.69 -6.64 -1.18
N PHE A 122 0.63 -6.01 -2.36
CA PHE A 122 0.53 -6.69 -3.64
C PHE A 122 1.77 -7.53 -3.92
N SER A 123 2.95 -6.94 -3.74
CA SER A 123 4.23 -7.62 -3.95
C SER A 123 4.45 -8.74 -2.93
N SER A 124 4.16 -8.51 -1.65
CA SER A 124 4.37 -9.51 -0.61
C SER A 124 3.39 -10.67 -0.72
N SER A 125 2.12 -10.41 -1.01
CA SER A 125 1.09 -11.45 -1.19
C SER A 125 1.39 -12.30 -2.43
N PHE A 126 1.78 -11.68 -3.54
CA PHE A 126 2.18 -12.42 -4.74
C PHE A 126 3.47 -13.22 -4.53
N GLY A 127 4.42 -12.65 -3.77
CA GLY A 127 5.64 -13.35 -3.38
C GLY A 127 5.35 -14.59 -2.53
N ILE A 128 4.44 -14.50 -1.56
CA ILE A 128 3.99 -15.67 -0.80
C ILE A 128 3.33 -16.70 -1.74
N TYR A 129 2.44 -16.25 -2.62
CA TYR A 129 1.75 -17.11 -3.57
C TYR A 129 2.71 -17.93 -4.43
N LEU A 130 3.74 -17.29 -4.98
CA LEU A 130 4.77 -17.95 -5.79
C LEU A 130 5.63 -18.94 -4.99
N ASN A 131 5.94 -18.65 -3.73
CA ASN A 131 6.93 -19.42 -2.95
C ASN A 131 6.31 -20.52 -2.07
N PHE A 132 5.06 -20.40 -1.65
CA PHE A 132 4.48 -21.25 -0.59
C PHE A 132 3.27 -22.10 -1.02
N LEU A 133 3.08 -22.35 -2.33
CA LEU A 133 1.98 -23.18 -2.86
C LEU A 133 0.60 -22.76 -2.30
N VAL A 134 0.42 -21.46 -2.09
CA VAL A 134 -0.82 -20.94 -1.51
C VAL A 134 -1.92 -20.99 -2.56
N PRO A 135 -3.13 -21.47 -2.22
CA PRO A 135 -4.25 -21.45 -3.14
C PRO A 135 -4.57 -20.05 -3.67
N LEU A 136 -4.90 -19.95 -4.97
CA LEU A 136 -5.15 -18.68 -5.66
C LEU A 136 -6.25 -17.83 -5.02
N TYR A 137 -7.28 -18.43 -4.42
CA TYR A 137 -8.36 -17.70 -3.79
C TYR A 137 -7.89 -16.87 -2.58
N TRP A 138 -6.82 -17.26 -1.88
CA TRP A 138 -6.24 -16.45 -0.80
C TRP A 138 -5.57 -15.20 -1.35
N LEU A 139 -4.88 -15.29 -2.49
CA LEU A 139 -4.27 -14.15 -3.16
C LEU A 139 -5.34 -13.14 -3.63
N ILE A 140 -6.43 -13.64 -4.23
CA ILE A 140 -7.55 -12.80 -4.65
C ILE A 140 -8.17 -12.11 -3.43
N LEU A 141 -8.37 -12.85 -2.34
CA LEU A 141 -8.96 -12.31 -1.12
C LEU A 141 -8.09 -11.24 -0.46
N THR A 142 -6.76 -11.42 -0.42
CA THR A 142 -5.86 -10.40 0.16
C THR A 142 -5.87 -9.12 -0.67
N TYR A 143 -5.84 -9.21 -1.99
CA TYR A 143 -5.96 -8.05 -2.89
C TYR A 143 -7.29 -7.32 -2.70
N LEU A 144 -8.40 -8.06 -2.63
CA LEU A 144 -9.73 -7.51 -2.41
C LEU A 144 -9.80 -6.77 -1.07
N ILE A 145 -9.42 -7.43 0.03
CA ILE A 145 -9.49 -6.83 1.38
C ILE A 145 -8.57 -5.61 1.48
N ALA A 146 -7.32 -5.71 1.02
CA ALA A 146 -6.39 -4.60 1.10
C ALA A 146 -6.85 -3.40 0.28
N THR A 147 -7.29 -3.63 -0.96
CA THR A 147 -7.81 -2.58 -1.84
C THR A 147 -9.06 -1.94 -1.24
N LEU A 148 -9.98 -2.74 -0.70
CA LEU A 148 -11.19 -2.24 -0.06
C LEU A 148 -10.87 -1.32 1.12
N LEU A 149 -10.01 -1.78 2.04
CA LEU A 149 -9.67 -1.05 3.25
C LEU A 149 -8.92 0.26 2.95
N VAL A 150 -7.90 0.20 2.08
CA VAL A 150 -7.10 1.38 1.70
C VAL A 150 -7.94 2.39 0.92
N SER A 151 -8.72 1.92 -0.06
CA SER A 151 -9.58 2.81 -0.85
C SER A 151 -10.66 3.45 0.00
N TYR A 152 -11.28 2.70 0.92
CA TYR A 152 -12.25 3.23 1.85
C TYR A 152 -11.65 4.32 2.74
N GLN A 153 -10.47 4.07 3.34
CA GLN A 153 -9.77 5.06 4.15
C GLN A 153 -9.47 6.33 3.34
N TYR A 154 -9.07 6.22 2.09
CA TYR A 154 -8.73 7.38 1.28
C TYR A 154 -9.98 8.16 0.83
N LEU A 155 -10.99 7.46 0.31
CA LEU A 155 -12.19 8.07 -0.25
C LEU A 155 -13.06 8.74 0.81
N ILE A 156 -13.10 8.20 2.05
CA ILE A 156 -13.84 8.84 3.15
C ILE A 156 -13.21 10.18 3.58
N ILE A 157 -11.91 10.39 3.34
CA ILE A 157 -11.25 11.66 3.60
C ILE A 157 -11.69 12.72 2.57
N ILE A 158 -11.87 12.31 1.31
CA ILE A 158 -12.31 13.20 0.22
C ILE A 158 -13.80 13.51 0.33
N LYS A 159 -14.67 12.49 0.40
CA LYS A 159 -16.12 12.65 0.30
C LYS A 159 -16.80 12.16 1.58
N LYS A 160 -16.78 13.00 2.61
CA LYS A 160 -17.30 12.65 3.96
C LYS A 160 -18.82 12.56 4.05
N GLU A 161 -19.52 13.33 3.22
CA GLU A 161 -20.96 13.52 3.31
C GLU A 161 -21.73 12.26 2.87
N ASP A 162 -21.22 11.53 1.87
CA ASP A 162 -21.89 10.37 1.30
C ASP A 162 -21.10 9.07 1.50
N LYS A 163 -21.25 8.51 2.71
CA LYS A 163 -20.63 7.24 3.08
C LYS A 163 -21.06 6.07 2.20
N LYS A 164 -22.29 6.09 1.69
CA LYS A 164 -22.83 5.01 0.85
C LYS A 164 -22.10 4.98 -0.49
N ILE A 165 -21.96 6.14 -1.12
CA ILE A 165 -21.17 6.27 -2.36
C ILE A 165 -19.73 5.85 -2.12
N VAL A 166 -19.09 6.31 -1.04
CA VAL A 166 -17.70 5.92 -0.71
C VAL A 166 -17.54 4.40 -0.60
N TRP A 167 -18.46 3.72 0.08
CA TRP A 167 -18.44 2.26 0.20
C TRP A 167 -18.59 1.56 -1.14
N ILE A 168 -19.54 1.99 -1.98
CA ILE A 168 -19.79 1.39 -3.29
C ILE A 168 -18.53 1.48 -4.16
N TYR A 169 -17.92 2.67 -4.25
CA TYR A 169 -16.71 2.85 -5.08
C TYR A 169 -15.48 2.12 -4.51
N SER A 170 -15.36 2.03 -3.18
CA SER A 170 -14.28 1.24 -2.55
C SER A 170 -14.43 -0.25 -2.83
N PHE A 171 -15.67 -0.76 -2.81
CA PHE A 171 -15.98 -2.15 -3.15
C PHE A 171 -15.79 -2.45 -4.63
N LEU A 172 -16.19 -1.52 -5.50
CA LEU A 172 -15.95 -1.61 -6.94
C LEU A 172 -14.44 -1.75 -7.23
N LEU A 173 -13.60 -0.87 -6.66
CA LEU A 173 -12.14 -0.96 -6.79
C LEU A 173 -11.60 -2.30 -6.31
N ALA A 174 -12.08 -2.78 -5.16
CA ALA A 174 -11.65 -4.06 -4.61
C ALA A 174 -12.00 -5.25 -5.50
N LEU A 175 -13.20 -5.25 -6.11
CA LEU A 175 -13.60 -6.29 -7.05
C LEU A 175 -12.75 -6.27 -8.32
N VAL A 176 -12.54 -5.08 -8.91
CA VAL A 176 -11.71 -4.95 -10.11
C VAL A 176 -10.29 -5.42 -9.84
N MET A 177 -9.70 -5.03 -8.70
CA MET A 177 -8.37 -5.51 -8.32
C MET A 177 -8.32 -7.02 -8.06
N GLY A 178 -9.41 -7.63 -7.60
CA GLY A 178 -9.55 -9.08 -7.46
C GLY A 178 -9.50 -9.80 -8.81
N GLU A 179 -10.21 -9.28 -9.81
CA GLU A 179 -10.19 -9.80 -11.19
C GLU A 179 -8.82 -9.56 -11.85
N VAL A 180 -8.23 -8.38 -11.65
CA VAL A 180 -6.89 -8.05 -12.16
C VAL A 180 -5.86 -9.04 -11.63
N ILE A 181 -5.84 -9.33 -10.33
CA ILE A 181 -4.85 -10.27 -9.79
C ILE A 181 -5.11 -11.71 -10.23
N TRP A 182 -6.36 -12.09 -10.45
CA TRP A 182 -6.68 -13.37 -11.05
C TRP A 182 -6.05 -13.50 -12.44
N VAL A 183 -6.18 -12.48 -13.30
CA VAL A 183 -5.53 -12.48 -14.62
C VAL A 183 -4.00 -12.42 -14.51
N LEU A 184 -3.45 -11.55 -13.65
CA LEU A 184 -2.01 -11.40 -13.47
C LEU A 184 -1.34 -12.65 -12.87
N SER A 185 -2.09 -13.52 -12.17
CA SER A 185 -1.58 -14.78 -11.62
C SER A 185 -1.08 -15.76 -12.68
N PHE A 186 -1.55 -15.62 -13.92
CA PHE A 186 -1.10 -16.44 -15.05
C PHE A 186 0.15 -15.87 -15.74
N TRP A 187 0.63 -14.69 -15.32
CA TRP A 187 1.80 -14.09 -15.95
C TRP A 187 3.11 -14.69 -15.44
N PRO A 188 4.11 -14.90 -16.33
CA PRO A 188 5.41 -15.48 -15.99
C PRO A 188 6.38 -14.43 -15.40
N PHE A 189 5.93 -13.59 -14.47
CA PHE A 189 6.75 -12.53 -13.88
C PHE A 189 6.90 -12.67 -12.36
N GLY A 190 8.00 -12.12 -11.84
CA GLY A 190 8.25 -12.07 -10.40
C GLY A 190 7.31 -11.13 -9.65
N TYR A 191 7.25 -11.31 -8.34
CA TYR A 191 6.32 -10.60 -7.45
C TYR A 191 6.47 -9.07 -7.43
N LEU A 192 7.68 -8.55 -7.61
CA LEU A 192 7.90 -7.10 -7.71
C LEU A 192 7.29 -6.53 -9.01
N THR A 193 7.48 -7.22 -10.14
CA THR A 193 6.93 -6.79 -11.44
C THR A 193 5.41 -6.81 -11.41
N VAL A 194 4.81 -7.91 -10.95
CA VAL A 194 3.35 -8.03 -10.83
C VAL A 194 2.80 -7.01 -9.83
N GLY A 195 3.46 -6.82 -8.69
CA GLY A 195 3.08 -5.82 -7.69
C GLY A 195 3.11 -4.39 -8.23
N THR A 196 4.11 -4.01 -9.04
CA THR A 196 4.17 -2.69 -9.68
C THR A 196 3.09 -2.53 -10.74
N VAL A 197 2.84 -3.53 -11.60
CA VAL A 197 1.78 -3.47 -12.61
C VAL A 197 0.40 -3.36 -11.95
N ALA A 198 0.14 -4.15 -10.91
CA ALA A 198 -1.08 -4.08 -10.12
C ALA A 198 -1.27 -2.70 -9.48
N LEU A 199 -0.20 -2.10 -8.94
CA LEU A 199 -0.24 -0.74 -8.40
C LEU A 199 -0.58 0.30 -9.48
N ILE A 200 -0.01 0.18 -10.68
CA ILE A 200 -0.30 1.09 -11.79
C ILE A 200 -1.77 0.99 -12.19
N ILE A 201 -2.30 -0.22 -12.32
CA ILE A 201 -3.72 -0.46 -12.65
C ILE A 201 -4.61 0.15 -11.56
N TYR A 202 -4.33 -0.15 -10.29
CA TYR A 202 -5.03 0.45 -9.16
C TYR A 202 -5.01 1.98 -9.21
N TYR A 203 -3.85 2.58 -9.49
CA TYR A 203 -3.69 4.03 -9.54
C TYR A 203 -4.57 4.67 -10.62
N ILE A 204 -4.67 4.05 -11.80
CA ILE A 204 -5.53 4.56 -12.89
C ILE A 204 -6.97 4.62 -12.41
N GLU A 205 -7.49 3.53 -11.86
CA GLU A 205 -8.88 3.43 -11.39
C GLU A 205 -9.15 4.40 -10.24
N TRP A 206 -8.22 4.47 -9.30
CA TRP A 206 -8.28 5.38 -8.18
C TRP A 206 -8.27 6.85 -8.62
N ASP A 207 -7.45 7.25 -9.61
CA ASP A 207 -7.41 8.63 -10.10
C ASP A 207 -8.70 9.01 -10.83
N LEU A 208 -9.35 8.05 -11.51
CA LEU A 208 -10.66 8.24 -12.12
C LEU A 208 -11.73 8.55 -11.06
N ILE A 209 -11.82 7.71 -10.03
CA ILE A 209 -12.81 7.87 -8.94
C ILE A 209 -12.54 9.17 -8.17
N ARG A 210 -11.28 9.45 -7.86
CA ARG A 210 -10.88 10.70 -7.22
C ARG A 210 -11.24 11.91 -8.06
N SER A 211 -10.96 11.88 -9.36
CA SER A 211 -11.28 12.98 -10.28
C SER A 211 -12.80 13.19 -10.40
N TYR A 212 -13.57 12.10 -10.38
CA TYR A 212 -15.04 12.15 -10.32
C TYR A 212 -15.54 12.79 -9.01
N PHE A 213 -15.01 12.39 -7.84
CA PHE A 213 -15.41 12.96 -6.56
C PHE A 213 -15.00 14.44 -6.38
N LEU A 214 -13.92 14.86 -7.03
CA LEU A 214 -13.45 16.26 -7.02
C LEU A 214 -14.03 17.10 -8.17
N GLU A 215 -14.98 16.55 -8.95
CA GLU A 215 -15.61 17.23 -10.11
C GLU A 215 -14.61 17.76 -11.14
N ASN A 216 -13.42 17.15 -11.21
CA ASN A 216 -12.31 17.54 -12.08
C ASN A 216 -12.04 16.45 -13.15
N LEU A 217 -13.10 15.74 -13.55
CA LEU A 217 -12.99 14.69 -14.56
C LEU A 217 -12.88 15.32 -15.95
N SER A 218 -11.70 15.18 -16.56
CA SER A 218 -11.45 15.63 -17.93
C SER A 218 -11.08 14.45 -18.82
N ARG A 219 -11.76 14.32 -19.97
CA ARG A 219 -11.46 13.29 -20.99
C ARG A 219 -10.00 13.36 -21.46
N LYS A 220 -9.45 14.57 -21.59
CA LYS A 220 -8.06 14.79 -22.02
C LYS A 220 -7.08 14.28 -20.96
N LYS A 221 -7.34 14.58 -19.68
CA LYS A 221 -6.52 14.10 -18.55
C LYS A 221 -6.55 12.57 -18.50
N MET A 222 -7.74 11.98 -18.61
CA MET A 222 -7.94 10.53 -18.62
C MET A 222 -7.14 9.87 -19.74
N ALA A 223 -7.30 10.32 -20.99
CA ALA A 223 -6.59 9.75 -22.14
C ALA A 223 -5.06 9.84 -21.98
N THR A 224 -4.56 10.98 -21.50
CA THR A 224 -3.12 11.18 -21.25
C THR A 224 -2.58 10.20 -20.20
N ASN A 225 -3.32 10.03 -19.10
CA ASN A 225 -2.95 9.09 -18.04
C ASN A 225 -2.94 7.64 -18.56
N PHE A 226 -3.96 7.22 -19.33
CA PHE A 226 -4.01 5.87 -19.90
C PHE A 226 -2.81 5.57 -20.80
N VAL A 227 -2.44 6.50 -21.70
CA VAL A 227 -1.28 6.33 -22.58
C VAL A 227 0.01 6.27 -21.78
N PHE A 228 0.19 7.18 -20.82
CA PHE A 228 1.38 7.23 -19.98
C PHE A 228 1.56 5.94 -19.16
N PHE A 229 0.52 5.49 -18.46
CA PHE A 229 0.60 4.28 -17.63
C PHE A 229 0.73 3.01 -18.46
N SER A 230 0.10 2.93 -19.64
CA SER A 230 0.30 1.81 -20.57
C SER A 230 1.76 1.74 -21.04
N THR A 231 2.37 2.90 -21.31
CA THR A 231 3.80 2.98 -21.67
C THR A 231 4.68 2.53 -20.51
N MET A 232 4.36 2.94 -19.27
CA MET A 232 5.10 2.49 -18.09
C MET A 232 5.00 0.97 -17.88
N ILE A 233 3.80 0.39 -18.04
CA ILE A 233 3.62 -1.07 -17.97
C ILE A 233 4.47 -1.76 -19.05
N ALA A 234 4.45 -1.28 -20.29
CA ALA A 234 5.27 -1.85 -21.37
C ALA A 234 6.78 -1.77 -21.06
N LEU A 235 7.26 -0.64 -20.54
CA LEU A 235 8.66 -0.48 -20.12
C LEU A 235 9.04 -1.45 -19.00
N ILE A 236 8.18 -1.62 -18.00
CA ILE A 236 8.42 -2.56 -16.91
C ILE A 236 8.49 -3.99 -17.46
N LEU A 237 7.50 -4.41 -18.25
CA LEU A 237 7.42 -5.78 -18.77
C LEU A 237 8.57 -6.12 -19.72
N THR A 238 9.07 -5.16 -20.48
CA THR A 238 10.24 -5.34 -21.37
C THR A 238 11.56 -5.36 -20.59
N SER A 239 11.64 -4.66 -19.45
CA SER A 239 12.82 -4.66 -18.58
C SER A 239 12.90 -5.87 -17.62
N SER A 240 11.76 -6.53 -17.36
CA SER A 240 11.66 -7.64 -16.42
C SER A 240 12.08 -8.97 -17.03
N LYS A 241 12.75 -9.80 -16.21
CA LYS A 241 13.07 -11.18 -16.58
C LYS A 241 11.81 -12.06 -16.54
N TRP A 242 11.64 -12.87 -17.57
CA TRP A 242 10.57 -13.87 -17.65
C TRP A 242 10.96 -15.12 -16.88
N LEU A 243 9.99 -15.74 -16.20
CA LEU A 243 10.16 -17.01 -15.48
C LEU A 243 9.55 -18.17 -16.30
N PRO A 244 10.19 -19.35 -16.38
CA PRO A 244 11.51 -19.69 -15.87
C PRO A 244 12.60 -19.14 -16.80
N SER A 245 13.58 -18.43 -16.24
CA SER A 245 14.79 -18.11 -16.98
C SER A 245 15.66 -19.36 -17.00
N LEU A 246 15.89 -19.90 -18.20
CA LEU A 246 16.92 -20.91 -18.48
C LEU A 246 18.31 -20.37 -18.15
#